data_AF-A0A453HL91-F1
#
_entry.id   AF-A0A453HL91-F1
#
_cell.length_a   1.000
_cell.length_b   1.000
_cell.length_c   1.000
_cell.angle_alpha   90.00
_cell.angle_beta   90.00
_cell.angle_gamma   90.00
#
_symmetry.space_group_name_H-M   'P 1'
#
loop_
_entity.id
_entity.type
_entity.pdbx_description
1 polymer ?
#
loop_
_entity_poly.entity_id
_entity_poly.type
_entity_poly.pdbx_seq_one_letter_code
_entity_poly.pdbx_strand_id
1 'polypeptide(L)' 'MGESSALQSILYGRGALRLLDQRKLPLEEVYIDVKDSADGW' A
#
# COMPACT_ATOMS: atom_id res chain seq x y z
N MET A 1 13.40 0.16 -20.13
CA MET A 1 12.08 -0.35 -19.68
C MET A 1 11.59 0.64 -18.66
N GLY A 2 10.65 1.52 -19.04
CA GLY A 2 10.13 2.52 -18.10
C GLY A 2 9.36 1.80 -17.02
N GLU A 3 9.85 1.86 -15.79
CA GLU A 3 9.04 1.44 -14.64
C GLU A 3 7.80 2.31 -14.65
N SER A 4 6.64 1.68 -14.84
CA SER A 4 5.36 2.38 -14.78
C SER A 4 5.33 3.11 -13.43
N SER A 5 5.31 4.44 -13.43
CA SER A 5 5.17 5.29 -12.24
C SER A 5 3.76 5.16 -11.59
N ALA A 6 3.15 3.98 -11.74
CA ALA A 6 1.83 3.66 -11.24
C ALA A 6 1.95 3.27 -9.76
N LEU A 7 1.14 3.92 -8.94
CA LEU A 7 1.01 3.58 -7.53
C LEU A 7 0.58 2.12 -7.38
N GLN A 8 1.28 1.38 -6.53
CA GLN A 8 0.91 0.01 -6.22
C GLN A 8 -0.07 0.03 -5.06
N SER A 9 -1.31 -0.43 -5.27
CA SER A 9 -2.31 -0.49 -4.19
C SER A 9 -1.89 -1.46 -3.07
N ILE A 10 -1.05 -2.43 -3.39
CA ILE A 10 -0.60 -3.50 -2.49
C ILE A 10 0.91 -3.66 -2.65
N LEU A 11 1.64 -3.60 -1.53
CA LEU A 11 3.05 -3.93 -1.45
C LEU A 11 3.23 -5.17 -0.57
N TYR A 12 3.71 -6.26 -1.17
CA TYR A 12 3.99 -7.49 -0.45
C TYR A 12 5.49 -7.74 -0.38
N GLY A 13 5.96 -8.04 0.84
CA GLY A 13 7.25 -8.65 1.11
C GLY A 13 7.05 -9.87 2.01
N ARG A 14 8.00 -10.81 2.00
CA ARG A 14 7.90 -11.96 2.92
C ARG A 14 7.86 -11.47 4.37
N GLY A 15 6.73 -11.68 5.04
CA GLY A 15 6.50 -11.23 6.42
C GLY A 15 6.04 -9.78 6.56
N ALA A 16 5.72 -9.09 5.46
CA ALA A 16 5.22 -7.72 5.48
C ALA A 16 4.17 -7.48 4.39
N LEU A 17 3.04 -6.91 4.77
CA LEU A 17 2.02 -6.46 3.85
C LEU A 17 1.74 -4.99 4.12
N ARG A 18 1.77 -4.17 3.07
CA ARG A 18 1.43 -2.75 3.14
C ARG A 18 0.40 -2.40 2.08
N LEU A 19 -0.58 -1.57 2.45
CA LEU A 19 -1.65 -1.13 1.56
C LEU A 19 -1.57 0.37 1.35
N LEU A 20 -1.81 0.83 0.13
CA LEU A 20 -1.91 2.25 -0.17
C LEU A 20 -3.20 2.82 0.45
N ASP A 21 -3.10 3.88 1.26
CA ASP A 21 -4.27 4.58 1.79
C ASP A 21 -4.88 5.47 0.70
N GLN A 22 -5.74 4.88 -0.12
CA GLN A 22 -6.38 5.56 -1.24
C GLN A 22 -7.30 6.71 -0.82
N ARG A 23 -7.70 6.80 0.46
CA ARG A 23 -8.54 7.92 0.97
C ARG A 23 -7.77 9.23 1.05
N LYS A 24 -6.44 9.15 1.11
CA LYS A 24 -5.55 10.31 1.16
C LYS A 24 -5.09 10.75 -0.23
N LEU A 25 -5.34 9.94 -1.25
CA LEU A 25 -5.06 10.33 -2.62
C LEU A 25 -6.02 11.43 -3.09
N PRO A 26 -5.56 12.30 -4.00
CA PRO A 26 -4.20 12.36 -4.56
C PRO A 26 -3.21 13.17 -3.71
N LEU A 27 -3.63 13.68 -2.55
CA LEU A 27 -2.87 14.65 -1.76
C LEU A 27 -1.68 14.04 -1.02
N GLU A 28 -1.82 12.82 -0.50
CA GLU A 28 -0.74 12.08 0.16
C GLU A 28 -0.66 10.64 -0.36
N GLU A 29 0.54 10.20 -0.72
CA GLU A 29 0.86 8.81 -1.01
C GLU A 29 1.45 8.16 0.25
N VAL A 30 0.61 7.49 1.02
CA VAL A 30 1.03 6.80 2.25
C VAL A 30 0.55 5.36 2.27
N TYR A 31 1.37 4.52 2.88
CA TYR A 31 1.12 3.09 3.02
C TYR A 31 0.91 2.74 4.48
N ILE A 32 -0.10 1.91 4.74
CA ILE A 32 -0.39 1.35 6.07
C ILE A 32 0.17 -0.07 6.16
N ASP A 33 0.85 -0.39 7.27
CA ASP A 33 1.27 -1.75 7.58
C ASP A 33 0.08 -2.59 8.05
N VAL A 34 -0.08 -3.77 7.47
CA VAL A 34 -1.05 -4.78 7.89
C VAL A 34 -0.28 -5.80 8.73
N LYS A 35 -0.51 -5.79 10.04
CA LYS A 35 0.17 -6.68 10.99
C LYS A 35 -0.60 -7.97 11.20
N ASP A 36 -1.93 -7.88 11.22
CA ASP A 36 -2.82 -9.02 11.38
C ASP A 36 -4.15 -8.84 10.65
N SER A 37 -5.04 -9.85 10.76
CA SER A 37 -6.33 -9.86 10.06
C SER A 37 -7.30 -8.78 10.52
N ALA A 38 -7.09 -8.16 11.68
CA ALA A 38 -7.93 -7.07 12.16
C ALA A 38 -7.61 -5.73 11.46
N ASP A 39 -6.40 -5.57 10.92
CA ASP A 39 -5.99 -4.37 10.17
C ASP A 39 -6.56 -4.35 8.73
N GLY A 40 -7.17 -5.46 8.27
CA GLY A 40 -7.62 -5.64 6.89
C GLY A 40 -9.06 -5.22 6.58
N TRP A 41 -9.74 -4.52 7.50
CA TRP A 41 -11.15 -4.13 7.38
C TRP A 41 -11.33 -2.61 7.25
#